data_AF-A0A929NEX7-F1
#
_entry.id   AF-A0A929NEX7-F1
#
_cell.length_a   1.000
_cell.length_b   1.000
_cell.length_c   1.000
_cell.angle_alpha   90.00
_cell.angle_beta   90.00
_cell.angle_gamma   90.00
#
_symmetry.space_group_name_H-M   'P 1'
#
loop_
_entity.id
_entity.type
_entity.pdbx_description
1 polymer ?
#
loop_
_entity_poly.entity_id
_entity_poly.type
_entity_poly.pdbx_seq_one_letter_code
_entity_poly.pdbx_strand_id
1 'polypeptide(L)'
;MPKPLMYIIYGLMIVIGLVAMYTLLNAGSPDSLLRPYLPDPRHDVYVAVVSSVLVFILGFFVFFSRDREGFRQLVDLNADQIRKLRKKSKSDNEIAASILAAMGSYSGYKHNLALKKLVVALSEFK
;
A
#
# COMPACT_ATOMS: atom_id res chain seq x y z
N MET A 1 -0.48 3.32 9.98
CA MET A 1 -0.85 4.76 9.78
C MET A 1 -2.15 5.03 10.53
N PRO A 2 -2.38 6.22 11.13
CA PRO A 2 -3.63 6.45 11.84
C PRO A 2 -4.82 6.29 10.86
N LYS A 3 -5.82 5.49 11.27
CA LYS A 3 -7.04 5.23 10.49
C LYS A 3 -7.68 6.49 9.87
N PRO A 4 -7.85 7.63 10.58
CA PRO A 4 -8.42 8.83 9.98
C PRO A 4 -7.60 9.36 8.80
N LEU A 5 -6.27 9.29 8.87
CA LEU A 5 -5.41 9.75 7.78
C LEU A 5 -5.55 8.86 6.54
N MET A 6 -5.76 7.55 6.71
CA MET A 6 -6.04 6.66 5.56
C MET A 6 -7.34 7.05 4.85
N TYR A 7 -8.39 7.38 5.60
CA TYR A 7 -9.65 7.84 5.01
C TYR A 7 -9.49 9.17 4.25
N ILE A 8 -8.67 10.09 4.75
CA ILE A 8 -8.34 11.33 4.05
C ILE A 8 -7.62 11.02 2.73
N ILE A 9 -6.63 10.12 2.74
CA ILE A 9 -5.93 9.74 1.50
C ILE A 9 -6.90 9.08 0.51
N TYR A 10 -7.81 8.21 0.97
CA TYR A 10 -8.83 7.65 0.10
C TYR A 10 -9.74 8.71 -0.51
N GLY A 11 -10.19 9.69 0.28
CA GLY A 11 -10.95 10.83 -0.22
C GLY A 11 -10.19 11.62 -1.28
N LEU A 12 -8.92 11.94 -1.04
CA LEU A 12 -8.05 12.62 -2.00
C LEU A 12 -7.87 11.82 -3.29
N MET A 13 -7.63 10.51 -3.19
CA MET A 13 -7.51 9.64 -4.37
C MET A 13 -8.78 9.65 -5.22
N ILE A 14 -9.96 9.65 -4.60
CA ILE A 14 -11.24 9.73 -5.31
C ILE A 14 -11.36 11.08 -6.03
N VAL A 15 -11.12 12.19 -5.32
CA VAL A 15 -11.23 13.54 -5.90
C VAL A 15 -10.25 13.73 -7.06
N ILE A 16 -8.98 13.38 -6.87
CA ILE A 16 -7.95 13.49 -7.92
C ILE A 16 -8.26 12.51 -9.06
N GLY A 17 -8.76 11.31 -8.76
CA GLY A 17 -9.18 10.33 -9.75
C GLY A 17 -10.32 10.84 -10.63
N LEU A 18 -11.31 11.54 -10.05
CA LEU A 18 -12.38 12.18 -10.80
C LEU A 18 -11.85 13.31 -11.70
N VAL A 19 -10.90 14.11 -11.20
CA VAL A 19 -10.23 15.13 -12.03
C VAL A 19 -9.48 14.49 -13.19
N ALA A 20 -8.70 13.44 -12.94
CA ALA A 20 -7.99 12.70 -13.98
C ALA A 20 -8.95 12.13 -15.03
N MET A 21 -10.04 11.49 -14.58
CA MET A 21 -11.07 10.91 -15.44
C MET A 21 -11.74 11.97 -16.31
N TYR A 22 -12.22 13.07 -15.70
CA TYR A 22 -12.86 14.16 -16.42
C TYR A 22 -11.93 14.75 -17.47
N THR A 23 -10.69 15.02 -17.08
CA THR A 23 -9.71 15.65 -17.96
C THR A 23 -9.33 14.73 -19.13
N LEU A 24 -9.20 13.43 -18.87
CA LEU A 24 -8.87 12.46 -19.92
C LEU A 24 -10.02 12.27 -20.91
N LEU A 25 -11.27 12.23 -20.43
CA LEU A 25 -12.46 12.10 -21.29
C LEU A 25 -12.76 13.36 -22.10
N ASN A 26 -12.36 14.54 -21.60
CA ASN A 26 -12.64 15.83 -22.24
C ASN A 26 -11.39 16.48 -22.86
N ALA A 27 -10.29 15.74 -22.95
CA ALA A 27 -9.03 16.25 -23.48
C ALA A 27 -9.21 16.72 -24.93
N GLY A 28 -8.81 17.96 -25.20
CA GLY A 28 -8.93 18.54 -26.54
C GLY A 28 -10.28 19.22 -26.81
N SER A 29 -11.25 19.15 -25.90
CA SER A 29 -12.56 19.79 -26.08
C SER A 29 -12.48 21.30 -25.84
N PRO A 30 -12.93 22.15 -26.78
CA PRO A 30 -12.94 23.61 -26.58
C PRO A 30 -13.88 24.06 -25.45
N ASP A 31 -14.89 23.26 -25.08
CA ASP A 31 -15.89 23.57 -24.05
C ASP A 31 -15.60 22.92 -22.69
N SER A 32 -14.33 22.68 -22.36
CA SER A 32 -13.96 22.07 -21.07
C SER A 32 -14.14 23.01 -19.88
N LEU A 33 -14.63 22.49 -18.74
CA LEU A 33 -14.75 23.23 -17.48
C LEU A 33 -13.40 23.76 -16.97
N LEU A 34 -12.30 23.19 -17.46
CA LEU A 34 -10.93 23.62 -17.13
C LEU A 34 -10.48 24.84 -17.92
N ARG A 35 -11.18 25.23 -19.00
CA ARG A 35 -10.77 26.31 -19.92
C ARG A 35 -10.58 27.69 -19.29
N PRO A 36 -11.34 28.11 -18.27
CA PRO A 36 -11.07 29.36 -17.56
C PRO A 36 -9.69 29.39 -16.89
N TYR A 37 -9.12 28.22 -16.56
CA TYR A 37 -7.82 28.08 -15.90
C TYR A 37 -6.73 27.55 -16.86
N LEU A 38 -7.10 26.76 -17.86
CA LEU A 38 -6.22 26.10 -18.84
C LEU A 38 -6.73 26.35 -20.27
N PRO A 39 -6.36 27.50 -20.86
CA PRO A 39 -6.90 27.92 -22.15
C PRO A 39 -6.43 27.06 -23.33
N ASP A 40 -5.22 26.47 -23.26
CA ASP A 40 -4.71 25.58 -24.32
C ASP A 40 -5.12 24.12 -24.05
N PRO A 41 -5.92 23.49 -24.95
CA PRO A 41 -6.39 22.10 -24.84
C PRO A 41 -5.32 21.02 -24.67
N ARG A 42 -4.08 21.31 -25.03
CA ARG A 42 -2.96 20.39 -24.82
C ARG A 42 -2.64 20.18 -23.35
N HIS A 43 -2.95 21.15 -22.48
CA HIS A 43 -2.72 21.07 -21.04
C HIS A 43 -3.58 20.02 -20.35
N ASP A 44 -4.73 19.67 -20.94
CA ASP A 44 -5.62 18.64 -20.41
C ASP A 44 -4.87 17.29 -20.27
N VAL A 45 -4.07 16.92 -21.27
CA VAL A 45 -3.28 15.67 -21.24
C VAL A 45 -2.25 15.71 -20.10
N TYR A 46 -1.57 16.85 -19.89
CA TYR A 46 -0.62 17.00 -18.80
C TYR A 46 -1.31 16.88 -17.43
N VAL A 47 -2.48 17.50 -17.26
CA VAL A 47 -3.25 17.40 -16.02
C VAL A 47 -3.70 15.96 -15.77
N ALA A 48 -4.16 15.25 -16.81
CA ALA A 48 -4.53 13.84 -16.69
C ALA A 48 -3.34 12.96 -16.27
N VAL A 49 -2.16 13.16 -16.88
CA VAL A 49 -0.93 12.43 -16.53
C VAL A 49 -0.50 12.73 -15.10
N VAL A 50 -0.40 14.00 -14.72
CA VAL A 50 0.03 14.41 -13.37
C VAL A 50 -0.94 13.88 -12.32
N SER A 51 -2.25 14.02 -12.55
CA SER A 51 -3.27 13.53 -11.62
C SER A 51 -3.20 12.01 -11.47
N SER A 52 -2.97 11.27 -12.56
CA SER A 52 -2.81 9.81 -12.53
C SER A 52 -1.57 9.38 -11.74
N VAL A 53 -0.44 10.07 -11.92
CA VAL A 53 0.79 9.83 -11.16
C VAL A 53 0.58 10.11 -9.67
N LEU A 54 -0.13 11.18 -9.32
CA LEU A 54 -0.46 11.50 -7.92
C LEU A 54 -1.32 10.41 -7.29
N VAL A 55 -2.37 9.95 -7.97
CA VAL A 55 -3.22 8.84 -7.49
C VAL A 55 -2.39 7.56 -7.31
N PHE A 56 -1.48 7.26 -8.24
CA PHE A 56 -0.58 6.12 -8.13
C PHE A 56 0.33 6.20 -6.90
N ILE A 57 0.97 7.36 -6.65
CA ILE A 57 1.83 7.57 -5.48
C ILE A 57 1.03 7.41 -4.19
N LEU A 58 -0.15 8.04 -4.10
CA LEU A 58 -1.02 7.91 -2.93
C LEU A 58 -1.45 6.46 -2.70
N GLY A 59 -1.87 5.77 -3.77
CA GLY A 59 -2.24 4.36 -3.72
C GLY A 59 -1.09 3.47 -3.26
N PHE A 60 0.13 3.74 -3.72
CA PHE A 60 1.33 3.03 -3.28
C PHE A 60 1.58 3.20 -1.78
N PHE A 61 1.50 4.42 -1.25
CA PHE A 61 1.67 4.67 0.19
C PHE A 61 0.63 3.93 1.04
N VAL A 62 -0.64 3.95 0.60
CA VAL A 62 -1.71 3.22 1.29
C VAL A 62 -1.46 1.72 1.25
N PHE A 63 -1.11 1.18 0.08
CA PHE A 63 -0.79 -0.23 -0.08
C PHE A 63 0.38 -0.64 0.82
N PHE A 64 1.47 0.14 0.81
CA PHE A 64 2.64 -0.14 1.64
C PHE A 64 2.35 -0.08 3.14
N SER A 65 1.54 0.89 3.59
CA SER A 65 1.11 0.97 4.99
C SER A 65 0.26 -0.23 5.39
N ARG A 66 -0.69 -0.64 4.55
CA ARG A 66 -1.57 -1.79 4.82
C ARG A 66 -0.80 -3.11 4.82
N ASP A 67 0.16 -3.27 3.93
CA ASP A 67 1.03 -4.45 3.87
C ASP A 67 1.79 -4.63 5.19
N ARG A 68 2.41 -3.57 5.73
CA ARG A 68 3.06 -3.61 7.05
C ARG A 68 2.09 -3.94 8.19
N GLU A 69 0.89 -3.34 8.19
CA GLU A 69 -0.13 -3.63 9.19
C GLU A 69 -0.60 -5.10 9.13
N GLY A 70 -0.73 -5.68 7.94
CA GLY A 70 -1.07 -7.09 7.77
C GLY A 70 -0.05 -8.03 8.40
N PHE A 71 1.26 -7.77 8.22
CA PHE A 71 2.31 -8.55 8.87
C PHE A 71 2.31 -8.40 10.40
N ARG A 72 2.06 -7.20 10.92
CA ARG A 72 1.91 -6.99 12.37
C ARG A 72 0.70 -7.74 12.93
N GLN A 73 -0.43 -7.72 12.23
CA GLN A 73 -1.61 -8.51 12.62
C GLN A 73 -1.33 -10.02 12.62
N LEU A 74 -0.57 -10.53 11.64
CA LEU A 74 -0.15 -11.94 11.63
C LEU A 74 0.70 -12.28 12.86
N VAL A 75 1.61 -11.38 13.25
CA VAL A 75 2.42 -11.54 14.46
C VAL A 75 1.53 -11.50 15.71
N ASP A 76 0.61 -10.56 15.82
CA ASP A 76 -0.31 -10.43 16.95
C ASP A 76 -1.23 -11.66 17.10
N LEU A 77 -1.78 -12.17 15.99
CA LEU A 77 -2.60 -13.39 15.97
C LEU A 77 -1.83 -14.63 16.44
N ASN A 78 -0.51 -14.66 16.24
CA ASN A 78 0.37 -15.76 16.62
C ASN A 78 1.18 -15.45 17.90
N ALA A 79 0.83 -14.40 18.64
CA ALA A 79 1.60 -13.88 19.78
C ALA A 79 2.00 -14.97 20.78
N ASP A 80 1.06 -15.82 21.19
CA ASP A 80 1.32 -16.87 22.18
C ASP A 80 2.25 -17.96 21.65
N GLN A 81 2.10 -18.32 20.38
CA GLN A 81 2.99 -19.29 19.73
C GLN A 81 4.40 -18.70 19.57
N ILE A 82 4.53 -17.43 19.18
CA ILE A 82 5.80 -16.72 19.07
C ILE A 82 6.51 -16.69 20.43
N ARG A 83 5.80 -16.31 21.51
CA ARG A 83 6.34 -16.32 22.87
C ARG A 83 6.81 -17.72 23.30
N LYS A 84 6.04 -18.77 22.97
CA LYS A 84 6.42 -20.17 23.24
C LYS A 84 7.67 -20.59 22.47
N LEU A 85 7.82 -20.17 21.21
CA LEU A 85 8.99 -20.47 20.39
C LEU A 85 10.22 -19.69 20.87
N ARG A 86 10.07 -18.43 21.28
CA ARG A 86 11.14 -17.64 21.89
C ARG A 86 11.64 -18.25 23.20
N LYS A 87 10.75 -18.77 24.05
CA LYS A 87 11.13 -19.53 25.26
C LYS A 87 11.94 -20.80 24.95
N LYS A 88 11.83 -21.33 23.73
CA LYS A 88 12.64 -22.45 23.23
C LYS A 88 13.91 -21.99 22.50
N SER A 89 14.30 -20.73 22.66
CA SER A 89 15.47 -20.09 22.03
C SER A 89 15.45 -20.13 20.50
N LYS A 90 14.25 -20.14 19.88
CA LYS A 90 14.12 -20.02 18.42
C LYS A 90 14.36 -18.59 17.97
N SER A 91 15.12 -18.46 16.88
CA SER A 91 15.40 -17.16 16.24
C SER A 91 14.17 -16.61 15.52
N ASP A 92 14.08 -15.29 15.34
CA ASP A 92 12.98 -14.66 14.61
C ASP A 92 12.86 -15.19 13.16
N ASN A 93 13.98 -15.61 12.54
CA ASN A 93 13.98 -16.28 11.23
C ASN A 93 13.26 -17.63 11.27
N GLU A 94 13.55 -18.47 12.27
CA GLU A 94 12.87 -19.77 12.42
C GLU A 94 11.39 -19.60 12.74
N ILE A 95 11.05 -18.61 13.57
CA ILE A 95 9.67 -18.28 13.90
C ILE A 95 8.93 -17.80 12.65
N ALA A 96 9.48 -16.85 11.89
CA ALA A 96 8.91 -16.38 10.63
C ALA A 96 8.72 -17.51 9.61
N ALA A 97 9.73 -18.38 9.47
CA ALA A 97 9.65 -19.54 8.59
C ALA A 97 8.53 -20.50 9.02
N SER A 98 8.36 -20.75 10.32
CA SER A 98 7.27 -21.60 10.82
C SER A 98 5.88 -21.01 10.55
N ILE A 99 5.73 -19.69 10.69
CA ILE A 99 4.47 -18.98 10.40
C ILE A 99 4.17 -19.07 8.89
N LEU A 100 5.17 -18.87 8.03
CA LEU A 100 5.01 -19.00 6.58
C LEU A 100 4.67 -20.42 6.15
N ALA A 101 5.32 -21.41 6.74
CA ALA A 101 5.04 -22.82 6.48
C ALA A 101 3.60 -23.18 6.85
N ALA A 102 3.09 -22.67 7.98
CA ALA A 102 1.69 -22.85 8.39
C ALA A 102 0.69 -22.22 7.40
N MET A 103 1.09 -21.18 6.66
CA MET A 103 0.32 -20.57 5.58
C MET A 103 0.52 -21.25 4.21
N GLY A 104 1.26 -22.36 4.15
CA GLY A 104 1.56 -23.07 2.90
C GLY A 104 2.61 -22.39 2.01
N SER A 105 3.37 -21.42 2.52
CA SER A 105 4.43 -20.74 1.78
C SER A 105 5.79 -21.37 2.09
N TYR A 106 6.34 -22.12 1.14
CA TYR A 106 7.57 -22.90 1.36
C TYR A 106 8.79 -22.42 0.57
N SER A 107 8.62 -21.79 -0.61
CA SER A 107 9.75 -21.36 -1.44
C SER A 107 9.37 -20.30 -2.48
N GLY A 108 10.40 -19.69 -3.09
CA GLY A 108 10.27 -18.72 -4.18
C GLY A 108 10.47 -17.26 -3.77
N TYR A 109 10.43 -16.37 -4.75
CA TYR A 109 10.71 -14.94 -4.55
C TYR A 109 9.72 -14.28 -3.57
N LYS A 110 8.42 -14.57 -3.71
CA LYS A 110 7.38 -14.04 -2.81
C LYS A 110 7.57 -14.54 -1.37
N HIS A 111 7.97 -15.81 -1.20
CA HIS A 111 8.28 -16.38 0.10
C HIS A 111 9.44 -15.64 0.78
N ASN A 112 10.56 -15.45 0.06
CA ASN A 112 11.74 -14.77 0.61
C ASN A 112 11.43 -13.32 1.02
N LEU A 113 10.57 -12.62 0.26
CA LEU A 113 10.11 -11.29 0.64
C LEU A 113 9.22 -11.33 1.89
N ALA A 114 8.24 -12.24 1.94
CA ALA A 114 7.35 -12.37 3.09
C ALA A 114 8.12 -12.75 4.36
N LEU A 115 9.15 -13.61 4.25
CA LEU A 115 10.05 -13.97 5.34
C LEU A 115 10.76 -12.73 5.88
N LYS A 116 11.40 -11.94 5.02
CA LYS A 116 12.08 -10.71 5.43
C LYS A 116 11.12 -9.72 6.11
N LYS A 117 9.91 -9.55 5.58
CA LYS A 117 8.90 -8.66 6.16
C LYS A 117 8.41 -9.16 7.53
N LEU A 118 8.16 -10.46 7.68
CA LEU A 118 7.78 -11.07 8.96
C LEU A 118 8.88 -10.95 10.00
N VAL A 119 10.14 -11.16 9.63
CA VAL A 119 11.27 -11.00 10.56
C VAL A 119 11.35 -9.57 11.08
N VAL A 120 11.14 -8.58 10.22
CA VAL A 120 11.05 -7.17 10.65
C VAL A 120 9.85 -6.93 11.57
N ALA A 121 8.69 -7.51 11.26
CA ALA A 121 7.52 -7.39 12.14
C ALA A 121 7.73 -8.08 13.51
N LEU A 122 8.43 -9.22 13.53
CA LEU A 122 8.77 -9.96 14.75
C LEU A 122 9.79 -9.20 15.59
N SER A 123 10.77 -8.53 15.00
CA SER A 123 11.76 -7.75 15.75
C SER A 123 11.15 -6.52 16.42
N GLU A 124 10.08 -5.96 15.86
CA GLU A 124 9.28 -4.90 16.45
C GLU A 124 8.34 -5.42 17.58
N PHE A 125 8.01 -6.71 17.57
CA PHE A 125 7.14 -7.36 18.55
C PHE A 125 7.95 -7.91 19.72
N LYS A 126 7.66 -7.47 20.96
CA LYS A 126 8.33 -7.94 22.18
C LYS A 126 7.52 -8.99 22.92
#